data_AF-A0A7M1BA53-F1
#
_entry.id   AF-A0A7M1BA53-F1
#
_cell.length_a   1.000
_cell.length_b   1.000
_cell.length_c   1.000
_cell.angle_alpha   90.00
_cell.angle_beta   90.00
_cell.angle_gamma   90.00
#
_symmetry.space_group_name_H-M   'P 1'
#
loop_
_entity.id
_entity.type
_entity.pdbx_description
1 polymer ?
#
loop_
_entity_poly.entity_id
_entity_poly.type
_entity_poly.pdbx_seq_one_letter_code
_entity_poly.pdbx_strand_id
1 'polypeptide(L)'
;MAIYQSDGKKLIDVEYDVVPQINDIIDGMMVLSVDMKSIEEYAVFLLEPLSRHIICYIFDEIFIIGKSDEFETLNDAIEAWKAGEI
;
A
#
# COMPACT_ATOMS: atom_id res chain seq x y z
N MET A 1 -12.91 -8.11 -3.21
CA MET A 1 -11.74 -8.60 -2.47
C MET A 1 -10.92 -9.45 -3.41
N ALA A 2 -9.95 -8.81 -4.05
CA ALA A 2 -8.88 -9.46 -4.76
C ALA A 2 -7.75 -9.81 -3.79
N ILE A 3 -6.88 -10.73 -4.20
CA ILE A 3 -5.68 -11.13 -3.47
C ILE A 3 -4.52 -10.92 -4.41
N TYR A 4 -3.58 -10.08 -3.98
CA TYR A 4 -2.38 -9.73 -4.72
C TYR A 4 -1.14 -10.27 -4.00
N GLN A 5 -0.13 -10.57 -4.80
CA GLN A 5 1.20 -10.90 -4.33
C GLN A 5 2.19 -9.93 -4.95
N SER A 6 3.25 -9.63 -4.22
CA SER A 6 4.40 -8.89 -4.73
C SER A 6 5.65 -9.76 -4.77
N ASP A 7 6.57 -9.42 -5.67
CA ASP A 7 7.94 -9.95 -5.67
C ASP A 7 8.90 -9.08 -4.82
N GLY A 8 8.34 -8.16 -4.01
CA GLY A 8 9.06 -7.13 -3.28
C GLY A 8 9.45 -5.90 -4.10
N LYS A 9 9.15 -5.88 -5.40
CA LYS A 9 9.38 -4.73 -6.30
C LYS A 9 8.13 -4.31 -7.06
N LYS A 10 7.18 -5.22 -7.27
CA LYS A 10 5.91 -4.95 -7.94
C LYS A 10 4.87 -6.01 -7.58
N LEU A 11 3.61 -5.71 -7.86
CA LEU A 11 2.58 -6.73 -7.91
C LEU A 11 2.82 -7.67 -9.11
N ILE A 12 2.59 -8.96 -8.89
CA ILE A 12 2.75 -10.01 -9.92
C ILE A 12 1.38 -10.51 -10.39
N ASP A 13 1.35 -11.01 -11.63
CA ASP A 13 0.15 -11.56 -12.28
C ASP A 13 -1.07 -10.60 -12.28
N VAL A 14 -0.81 -9.30 -12.39
CA VAL A 14 -1.80 -8.21 -12.50
C VAL A 14 -1.55 -7.35 -13.74
N GLU A 15 -2.60 -6.70 -14.23
CA GLU A 15 -2.48 -5.68 -15.29
C GLU A 15 -1.83 -4.40 -14.75
N TYR A 16 -1.13 -3.66 -15.61
CA TYR A 16 -0.32 -2.50 -15.21
C TYR A 16 -1.14 -1.34 -14.61
N ASP A 17 -2.42 -1.20 -14.96
CA ASP A 17 -3.30 -0.14 -14.50
C ASP A 17 -4.18 -0.55 -13.30
N VAL A 18 -3.93 -1.72 -12.71
CA VAL A 18 -4.67 -2.20 -11.54
C VAL A 18 -4.25 -1.46 -10.29
N VAL A 19 -5.22 -0.82 -9.64
CA VAL A 19 -5.05 -0.17 -8.33
C VAL A 19 -5.79 -1.00 -7.26
N PRO A 20 -5.09 -1.55 -6.25
CA PRO A 20 -5.72 -2.24 -5.13
C PRO A 20 -6.80 -1.40 -4.45
N GLN A 21 -7.86 -2.03 -3.95
CA GLN A 21 -8.99 -1.35 -3.31
C GLN A 21 -9.08 -1.69 -1.83
N ILE A 22 -9.81 -0.87 -1.06
CA ILE A 22 -10.07 -1.13 0.36
C ILE A 22 -10.68 -2.54 0.54
N ASN A 23 -10.18 -3.26 1.54
CA ASN A 23 -10.46 -4.67 1.84
C ASN A 23 -9.82 -5.70 0.91
N ASP A 24 -9.07 -5.32 -0.13
CA ASP A 24 -8.22 -6.27 -0.84
C ASP A 24 -7.05 -6.73 0.06
N ILE A 25 -6.38 -7.79 -0.35
CA ILE A 25 -5.22 -8.35 0.36
C ILE A 25 -3.98 -8.20 -0.51
N ILE A 26 -2.88 -7.65 0.02
CA ILE A 26 -1.55 -7.63 -0.61
C ILE A 26 -0.56 -8.32 0.32
N ASP A 27 0.13 -9.35 -0.15
CA ASP A 27 1.13 -10.09 0.64
C ASP A 27 0.60 -10.60 2.00
N GLY A 28 -0.69 -10.92 2.07
CA GLY A 28 -1.37 -11.34 3.30
C GLY A 28 -1.80 -10.20 4.24
N MET A 29 -1.59 -8.95 3.85
CA MET A 29 -1.99 -7.74 4.60
C MET A 29 -3.23 -7.10 4.00
N MET A 30 -4.12 -6.58 4.84
CA MET A 30 -5.40 -6.01 4.41
C MET A 30 -5.26 -4.54 4.03
N VAL A 31 -5.75 -4.15 2.86
CA VAL A 31 -5.82 -2.75 2.44
C VAL A 31 -6.86 -2.01 3.28
N LEU A 32 -6.39 -1.04 4.08
CA LEU A 32 -7.23 -0.16 4.90
C LEU A 32 -7.63 1.11 4.14
N SER A 33 -6.73 1.67 3.35
CA SER A 33 -6.93 2.92 2.63
C SER A 33 -6.00 3.01 1.42
N VAL A 34 -6.39 3.83 0.46
CA VAL A 34 -5.61 4.16 -0.74
C VAL A 34 -5.68 5.67 -0.94
N ASP A 35 -4.54 6.32 -1.16
CA ASP A 35 -4.45 7.77 -1.37
C ASP A 35 -3.66 8.07 -2.65
N MET A 36 -4.34 8.67 -3.63
CA MET A 36 -3.78 8.97 -4.94
C MET A 36 -3.07 10.34 -4.90
N LYS A 37 -1.79 10.38 -5.28
CA LYS A 37 -1.04 11.64 -5.44
C LYS A 37 -1.03 12.10 -6.90
N SER A 38 -0.98 11.16 -7.83
CA SER A 38 -1.11 11.42 -9.27
C SER A 38 -1.96 10.33 -9.94
N ILE A 39 -1.96 10.29 -11.27
CA ILE A 39 -2.65 9.25 -12.05
C ILE A 39 -1.97 7.88 -11.85
N GLU A 40 -0.65 7.88 -11.64
CA GLU A 40 0.18 6.68 -11.63
C GLU A 40 0.75 6.42 -10.22
N GLU A 41 0.99 7.47 -9.42
CA GLU A 41 1.58 7.38 -8.08
C GLU A 41 0.53 7.43 -6.96
N TYR A 42 0.51 6.40 -6.11
CA TYR A 42 -0.44 6.29 -5.00
C TYR A 42 0.12 5.51 -3.81
N ALA A 43 -0.36 5.83 -2.62
CA ALA A 43 -0.04 5.12 -1.38
C ALA A 43 -1.14 4.12 -1.04
N VAL A 44 -0.74 2.92 -0.61
CA VAL A 44 -1.61 1.87 -0.09
C VAL A 44 -1.25 1.58 1.36
N PHE A 45 -2.22 1.72 2.25
CA PHE A 45 -2.05 1.50 3.68
C PHE A 45 -2.58 0.12 4.05
N LEU A 46 -1.70 -0.72 4.56
CA LEU A 46 -1.89 -2.15 4.76
C LEU A 46 -1.85 -2.49 6.25
N LEU A 47 -2.79 -3.29 6.74
CA LEU A 47 -2.76 -3.83 8.09
C LEU A 47 -2.02 -5.16 8.10
N GLU A 48 -0.89 -5.22 8.81
CA GLU A 48 -0.21 -6.48 9.05
C GLU A 48 -0.99 -7.31 10.09
N PRO A 49 -1.39 -8.56 9.79
CA PRO A 49 -2.30 -9.32 10.65
C PRO A 49 -1.70 -9.74 12.00
N LEU A 50 -0.37 -9.85 12.11
CA LEU A 50 0.30 -10.33 13.33
C LEU A 50 0.71 -9.20 14.28
N SER A 51 1.43 -8.18 13.79
CA SER A 51 1.84 -7.04 14.62
C SER A 51 0.72 -6.03 14.84
N ARG A 52 -0.28 -5.99 13.95
CA ARG A 52 -1.27 -4.90 13.82
C ARG A 52 -0.66 -3.55 13.45
N HIS A 53 0.60 -3.53 13.01
CA HIS A 53 1.20 -2.32 12.45
C HIS A 53 0.61 -2.04 11.06
N ILE A 54 0.69 -0.78 10.68
CA ILE A 54 0.28 -0.30 9.39
C ILE A 54 1.52 -0.07 8.55
N ILE A 55 1.53 -0.76 7.40
CA ILE A 55 2.58 -0.68 6.41
C ILE A 55 2.08 0.20 5.27
N CYS A 56 2.88 1.15 4.83
CA CYS A 56 2.61 1.97 3.66
C CYS A 56 3.44 1.47 2.50
N TYR A 57 2.80 1.10 1.39
CA TYR A 57 3.46 0.88 0.10
C TYR A 57 3.15 2.07 -0.81
N ILE A 58 4.19 2.63 -1.43
CA ILE A 58 4.05 3.63 -2.48
C ILE A 58 4.19 2.91 -3.81
N PHE A 59 3.16 3.02 -4.64
CA PHE A 59 3.12 2.46 -5.97
C PHE A 59 3.28 3.54 -7.02
N ASP A 60 3.97 3.19 -8.10
CA ASP A 60 3.87 3.80 -9.42
C ASP A 60 3.36 2.70 -10.36
N GLU A 61 2.10 2.82 -10.81
CA GLU A 61 1.36 1.72 -11.44
C GLU A 61 1.30 0.47 -10.52
N ILE A 62 1.93 -0.63 -10.94
CA ILE A 62 2.06 -1.88 -10.15
C ILE A 62 3.41 -1.98 -9.43
N PHE A 63 4.33 -1.03 -9.65
CA PHE A 63 5.68 -1.06 -9.09
C PHE A 63 5.72 -0.43 -7.72
N ILE A 64 6.31 -1.12 -6.76
CA ILE A 64 6.57 -0.61 -5.41
C ILE A 64 7.82 0.27 -5.48
N ILE A 65 7.63 1.58 -5.37
CA ILE A 65 8.72 2.57 -5.40
C ILE A 65 9.12 3.04 -4.00
N GLY A 66 8.30 2.76 -2.97
CA GLY A 66 8.57 3.09 -1.59
C GLY A 66 7.84 2.19 -0.61
N LYS A 67 8.39 2.04 0.60
CA LYS A 67 7.82 1.27 1.70
C LYS A 67 8.18 1.90 3.05
N SER A 68 7.22 1.94 3.97
CA SER A 68 7.46 2.19 5.40
C SER A 68 6.61 1.24 6.25
N ASP A 69 7.18 0.72 7.34
CA ASP A 69 6.62 -0.34 8.20
C ASP A 69 6.49 0.07 9.68
N GLU A 70 6.40 1.37 9.96
CA GLU A 70 6.61 1.92 11.31
C GLU A 70 5.36 2.49 11.99
N PHE A 71 4.16 2.36 11.42
CA PHE A 71 2.98 3.08 11.93
C PHE A 71 2.10 2.24 12.87
N GLU A 72 1.73 2.81 14.02
CA GLU A 72 0.77 2.21 14.95
C GLU A 72 -0.70 2.46 14.54
N THR A 73 -0.98 3.59 13.89
CA THR A 73 -2.34 3.95 13.46
C THR A 73 -2.41 4.41 12.01
N LEU A 74 -3.61 4.30 11.42
CA LEU A 74 -3.84 4.65 10.02
C LEU A 74 -3.68 6.15 9.80
N ASN A 75 -4.08 6.94 10.78
CA ASN A 75 -3.96 8.39 10.72
C ASN A 75 -2.48 8.81 10.67
N ASP A 76 -1.63 8.22 11.50
CA ASP A 76 -0.20 8.54 11.52
C ASP A 76 0.45 8.26 10.16
N ALA A 77 0.13 7.10 9.57
CA ALA A 77 0.64 6.72 8.25
C ALA A 77 0.18 7.70 7.14
N ILE A 78 -1.09 8.10 7.16
CA ILE A 78 -1.65 9.06 6.19
C ILE A 78 -1.02 10.45 6.38
N GLU A 79 -0.78 10.89 7.60
CA GLU A 79 -0.13 12.17 7.89
C GLU A 79 1.32 12.18 7.39
N ALA A 80 2.09 11.11 7.64
CA ALA A 80 3.46 10.98 7.16
C ALA A 80 3.55 10.99 5.63
N TRP A 81 2.64 10.29 4.94
CA TRP A 81 2.52 10.34 3.48
C TRP A 81 2.24 11.77 2.97
N LYS A 82 1.28 12.47 3.59
CA LYS A 82 0.94 13.86 3.21
C LYS A 82 2.06 14.86 3.50
N ALA A 83 2.87 14.59 4.51
CA ALA A 83 4.04 15.39 4.86
C ALA A 83 5.25 15.13 3.94
N GLY A 84 5.22 14.08 3.11
CA GLY A 84 6.33 13.68 2.26
C GLY A 84 7.49 13.04 3.04
N GLU A 85 7.18 12.39 4.16
CA GLU A 85 8.15 11.70 5.03
C GLU A 85 8.36 10.23 4.62
N ILE A 86 7.64 9.77 3.60
CA ILE A 86 7.73 8.43 2.98
C ILE A 86 8.07 8.59 1.49
#